data_AF-A0A7S1WUX0-F1
#
_entry.id   AF-A0A7S1WUX0-F1
#
_cell.length_a   1.000
_cell.length_b   1.000
_cell.length_c   1.000
_cell.angle_alpha   90.00
_cell.angle_beta   90.00
_cell.angle_gamma   90.00
#
_symmetry.space_group_name_H-M   'P 1'
#
loop_
_entity.id
_entity.type
_entity.pdbx_description
1 polymer ?
#
loop_
_entity_poly.entity_id
_entity_poly.type
_entity_poly.pdbx_seq_one_letter_code
_entity_poly.pdbx_strand_id
1 'polypeptide(L)'
;EAEQTSLDVLAPRIEEALAEAQDTATKALAEWVGPIAADDGSDSAYFYNRTTGQSDWEDPREQWKFDLHVRYDLLVGFLVAEERRASKRSQPQGLRTPDLTPTLTSLASSLSSVASALAVAVAEPGQGEDSESEAYWARPRPRRTPGSLPLPPRSTASRGTGGQSQAERALFSMPPHQQRYTADVLQQQEYIPRVERGRSGTQVAGGAFPGLIQQQPPPPPPGAPPRAAPRP
;
A
#
# COMPACT_ATOMS: atom_id res chain seq x y z
N GLU A 1 9.40 -35.49 -13.36
CA GLU A 1 7.94 -35.50 -13.12
C GLU A 1 7.65 -34.36 -12.15
N ALA A 2 6.75 -33.43 -12.48
CA ALA A 2 6.40 -32.36 -11.56
C ALA A 2 5.47 -32.95 -10.51
N GLU A 3 5.93 -33.05 -9.26
CA GLU A 3 5.11 -33.48 -8.12
C GLU A 3 3.86 -32.61 -8.11
N GLN A 4 2.73 -33.25 -8.40
CA GLN A 4 1.45 -32.60 -8.49
C GLN A 4 0.92 -32.50 -7.07
N THR A 5 1.09 -31.33 -6.44
CA THR A 5 0.65 -31.10 -5.07
C THR A 5 -0.87 -31.27 -5.02
N SER A 6 -1.37 -32.29 -4.32
CA SER A 6 -2.81 -32.46 -4.11
C SER A 6 -3.38 -31.25 -3.36
N LEU A 7 -4.63 -30.89 -3.63
CA LEU A 7 -5.37 -29.88 -2.86
C LEU A 7 -5.35 -30.19 -1.37
N ASP A 8 -5.41 -31.48 -1.00
CA ASP A 8 -5.36 -31.95 0.38
C ASP A 8 -4.02 -31.63 1.07
N VAL A 9 -2.95 -31.43 0.29
CA VAL A 9 -1.62 -31.04 0.80
C VAL A 9 -1.46 -29.51 0.78
N LEU A 10 -2.09 -28.82 -0.18
CA LEU A 10 -2.00 -27.38 -0.32
C LEU A 10 -2.79 -26.63 0.75
N ALA A 11 -4.01 -27.07 1.06
CA ALA A 11 -4.85 -26.45 2.08
C ALA A 11 -4.16 -26.32 3.45
N PRO A 12 -3.61 -27.40 4.06
CA PRO A 12 -2.95 -27.29 5.36
C PRO A 12 -1.68 -26.43 5.30
N ARG A 13 -0.94 -26.42 4.18
CA ARG A 13 0.23 -25.55 4.00
C ARG A 13 -0.13 -24.07 3.93
N ILE A 14 -1.28 -23.74 3.32
CA ILE A 14 -1.79 -22.37 3.28
C ILE A 14 -2.19 -21.93 4.68
N GLU A 15 -2.87 -22.79 5.44
CA GLU A 15 -3.24 -22.52 6.83
C GLU A 15 -2.00 -22.30 7.71
N GLU A 16 -0.98 -23.15 7.58
CA GLU A 16 0.31 -23.02 8.27
C GLU A 16 1.00 -21.69 7.94
N ALA A 17 1.07 -21.32 6.65
CA ALA A 17 1.68 -20.08 6.22
C ALA A 17 0.93 -18.84 6.73
N LEU A 18 -0.41 -18.88 6.79
CA LEU A 18 -1.21 -17.80 7.36
C LEU A 18 -1.02 -17.70 8.87
N ALA A 19 -0.94 -18.83 9.58
CA ALA A 19 -0.68 -18.86 11.02
C ALA A 19 0.71 -18.29 11.35
N GLU A 20 1.75 -18.64 10.59
CA GLU A 20 3.10 -18.08 10.75
C GLU A 20 3.13 -16.56 10.50
N ALA A 21 2.43 -16.10 9.46
CA ALA A 21 2.32 -14.67 9.17
C ALA A 21 1.62 -13.90 10.30
N GLN A 22 0.56 -14.49 10.89
CA GLN A 22 -0.13 -13.92 12.04
C GLN A 22 0.75 -13.87 13.28
N ASP A 23 1.46 -14.96 13.60
CA ASP A 23 2.40 -14.99 14.73
C ASP A 23 3.54 -13.97 14.55
N THR A 24 4.00 -13.78 13.33
CA THR A 24 4.98 -12.72 13.02
C THR A 24 4.38 -11.33 13.25
N ALA A 25 3.14 -11.10 12.81
CA ALA A 25 2.45 -9.83 12.99
C ALA A 25 2.20 -9.52 14.47
N THR A 26 1.75 -10.50 15.27
CA THR A 26 1.50 -10.31 16.71
C THR A 26 2.80 -10.01 17.46
N LYS A 27 3.90 -10.72 17.16
CA LYS A 27 5.22 -10.44 17.72
C LYS A 27 5.72 -9.05 17.32
N ALA A 28 5.56 -8.67 16.06
CA ALA A 28 5.96 -7.35 15.58
C ALA A 28 5.16 -6.22 16.25
N LEU A 29 3.85 -6.41 16.43
CA LEU A 29 2.94 -5.43 17.05
C LEU A 29 3.07 -5.33 18.57
N ALA A 30 3.50 -6.39 19.26
CA ALA A 30 3.66 -6.41 20.72
C ALA A 30 4.60 -5.30 21.25
N GLU A 31 5.55 -4.87 20.43
CA GLU A 31 6.55 -3.85 20.78
C GLU A 31 6.10 -2.41 20.49
N TRP A 32 4.98 -2.25 19.76
CA TRP A 32 4.43 -0.94 19.44
C TRP A 32 3.51 -0.43 20.55
N VAL A 33 3.65 0.86 20.84
CA VAL A 33 2.85 1.58 21.84
C VAL A 33 2.26 2.81 21.21
N GLY A 34 0.97 3.02 21.43
CA GLY A 34 0.24 4.18 20.97
C GLY A 34 -1.26 3.90 20.96
N PRO A 35 -2.08 4.88 20.58
CA PRO A 35 -1.68 6.22 20.12
C PRO A 35 -1.08 7.11 21.23
N ILE A 36 -0.01 7.85 20.94
CA ILE A 36 0.62 8.86 21.83
C ILE A 36 0.34 10.25 21.26
N ALA A 37 -0.29 11.13 22.04
CA ALA A 37 -0.59 12.50 21.63
C ALA A 37 0.69 13.34 21.45
N ALA A 38 0.71 14.22 20.45
CA ALA A 38 1.79 15.18 20.25
C ALA A 38 1.66 16.40 21.19
N ASP A 39 2.79 16.91 21.69
CA ASP A 39 2.84 18.06 22.61
C ASP A 39 2.52 19.41 21.95
N ASP A 40 2.33 19.44 20.63
CA ASP A 40 2.09 20.66 19.85
C ASP A 40 0.64 21.15 19.89
N GLY A 41 -0.23 20.45 20.64
CA GLY A 41 -1.65 20.73 20.71
C GLY A 41 -2.41 20.36 19.43
N SER A 42 -1.77 19.65 18.51
CA SER A 42 -2.46 19.03 17.37
C SER A 42 -3.17 17.76 17.82
N ASP A 43 -4.28 17.43 17.15
CA ASP A 43 -5.00 16.16 17.35
C ASP A 43 -4.29 14.98 16.64
N SER A 44 -2.97 15.11 16.42
CA SER A 44 -2.16 14.09 15.77
C SER A 44 -1.59 13.17 16.84
N ALA A 45 -1.79 11.87 16.66
CA ALA A 45 -1.15 10.84 17.46
C ALA A 45 -0.10 10.09 16.66
N TYR A 46 0.92 9.59 17.35
CA TYR A 46 1.95 8.74 16.77
C TYR A 46 2.08 7.44 17.56
N PHE A 47 2.66 6.43 16.92
CA PHE A 47 2.97 5.13 17.48
C PHE A 47 4.49 5.01 17.64
N TYR A 48 4.92 4.35 18.71
CA TYR A 48 6.33 4.20 19.05
C TYR A 48 6.67 2.73 19.30
N ASN A 49 7.69 2.23 18.61
CA ASN A 49 8.23 0.90 18.81
C ASN A 49 9.31 0.94 19.90
N ARG A 50 9.07 0.26 21.03
CA ARG A 50 9.98 0.23 22.18
C ARG A 50 11.30 -0.45 21.89
N THR A 51 11.29 -1.46 21.03
CA THR A 51 12.46 -2.28 20.74
C THR A 51 13.38 -1.63 19.72
N THR A 52 12.84 -1.07 18.64
CA THR A 52 13.65 -0.42 17.58
C THR A 52 13.91 1.05 17.86
N GLY A 53 13.15 1.67 18.75
CA GLY A 53 13.18 3.11 19.00
C GLY A 53 12.60 3.95 17.84
N GLN A 54 11.89 3.31 16.90
CA GLN A 54 11.25 3.98 15.77
C GLN A 54 9.89 4.55 16.18
N SER A 55 9.49 5.62 15.50
CA SER A 55 8.18 6.26 15.66
C SER A 55 7.53 6.41 14.29
N ASP A 56 6.22 6.17 14.22
CA ASP A 56 5.44 6.31 12.99
C ASP A 56 4.15 7.10 13.27
N TRP A 57 3.66 7.82 12.27
CA TRP A 57 2.38 8.53 12.34
C TRP A 57 1.22 7.64 11.92
N GLU A 58 1.49 6.58 11.16
CA GLU A 58 0.51 5.59 10.74
C GLU A 58 0.38 4.49 11.80
N ASP A 59 -0.83 3.94 11.96
CA ASP A 59 -1.04 2.81 12.87
C ASP A 59 -0.39 1.55 12.28
N PRO A 60 0.65 0.96 12.93
CA PRO A 60 1.30 -0.25 12.43
C PRO A 60 0.31 -1.43 12.32
N ARG A 61 -0.80 -1.41 13.06
CA ARG A 61 -1.86 -2.44 12.98
C ARG A 61 -2.56 -2.41 11.63
N GLU A 62 -2.77 -1.23 11.05
CA GLU A 62 -3.40 -1.10 9.74
C GLU A 62 -2.51 -1.67 8.63
N GLN A 63 -1.20 -1.41 8.72
CA GLN A 63 -0.24 -1.97 7.78
C GLN A 63 -0.21 -3.50 7.82
N TRP A 64 -0.14 -4.10 9.02
CA TRP A 64 -0.19 -5.56 9.17
C TRP A 64 -1.53 -6.16 8.74
N LYS A 65 -2.64 -5.49 9.03
CA LYS A 65 -3.97 -5.91 8.56
C LYS A 65 -4.02 -5.97 7.03
N PHE A 66 -3.49 -4.96 6.35
CA PHE A 66 -3.42 -4.94 4.90
C PHE A 66 -2.54 -6.07 4.36
N ASP A 67 -1.34 -6.27 4.93
CA ASP A 67 -0.43 -7.34 4.50
C ASP A 67 -1.04 -8.73 4.66
N LEU A 68 -1.66 -9.02 5.81
CA LEU A 68 -2.35 -10.29 6.04
C LEU A 68 -3.50 -10.51 5.05
N HIS A 69 -4.26 -9.46 4.74
CA HIS A 69 -5.36 -9.53 3.78
C HIS A 69 -4.86 -9.85 2.36
N VAL A 70 -3.81 -9.17 1.90
CA VAL A 70 -3.21 -9.44 0.58
C VAL A 70 -2.68 -10.86 0.49
N ARG A 71 -1.97 -11.35 1.52
CA ARG A 71 -1.49 -12.74 1.55
C ARG A 71 -2.63 -13.73 1.47
N TYR A 72 -3.69 -13.51 2.24
CA TYR A 72 -4.88 -14.35 2.22
C TYR A 72 -5.50 -14.41 0.81
N ASP A 73 -5.75 -13.27 0.17
CA ASP A 73 -6.35 -13.21 -1.16
C ASP A 73 -5.52 -13.95 -2.21
N LEU A 74 -4.19 -13.80 -2.16
CA LEU A 74 -3.27 -14.50 -3.06
C LEU A 74 -3.31 -16.01 -2.86
N LEU A 75 -3.25 -16.48 -1.61
CA LEU A 75 -3.25 -17.92 -1.29
C LEU A 75 -4.58 -18.58 -1.66
N VAL A 76 -5.70 -17.92 -1.40
CA VAL A 76 -7.02 -18.39 -1.86
C VAL A 76 -7.12 -18.39 -3.37
N GLY A 77 -6.60 -17.35 -4.03
CA GLY A 77 -6.52 -17.29 -5.48
C GLY A 77 -5.76 -18.48 -6.08
N PHE A 78 -4.64 -18.88 -5.46
CA PHE A 78 -3.89 -20.07 -5.87
C PHE A 78 -4.66 -21.37 -5.65
N LEU A 79 -5.37 -21.51 -4.52
CA LEU A 79 -6.17 -22.69 -4.24
C LEU A 79 -7.30 -22.88 -5.26
N VAL A 80 -8.02 -21.79 -5.59
CA VAL A 80 -9.07 -21.79 -6.64
C VAL A 80 -8.47 -22.11 -8.02
N ALA A 81 -7.27 -21.60 -8.32
CA ALA A 81 -6.60 -21.89 -9.59
C ALA A 81 -6.20 -23.37 -9.71
N GLU A 82 -5.68 -23.98 -8.64
CA GLU A 82 -5.33 -25.40 -8.60
C GLU A 82 -6.55 -26.30 -8.67
N GLU A 83 -7.64 -25.95 -8.01
CA GLU A 83 -8.90 -26.67 -8.11
C GLU A 83 -9.44 -26.70 -9.55
N ARG A 84 -9.41 -25.54 -10.23
CA ARG A 84 -9.79 -25.46 -11.64
C ARG A 84 -8.88 -26.31 -12.53
N ARG A 85 -7.59 -26.43 -12.20
CA ARG A 85 -6.64 -27.30 -12.94
C ARG A 85 -6.91 -28.77 -12.66
N ALA A 86 -7.16 -29.14 -11.41
CA ALA A 86 -7.52 -30.50 -11.01
C ALA A 86 -8.82 -30.95 -11.70
N SER A 87 -9.85 -30.08 -11.72
CA SER A 87 -11.13 -30.34 -12.39
C SER A 87 -10.99 -30.55 -13.89
N LYS A 88 -10.09 -29.81 -14.55
CA LYS A 88 -9.79 -30.00 -15.98
C LYS A 88 -9.10 -31.33 -16.27
N ARG A 89 -8.26 -31.84 -15.35
CA ARG A 89 -7.60 -33.15 -15.49
C ARG A 89 -8.55 -34.31 -15.24
N SER A 90 -9.47 -34.16 -14.28
CA SER A 90 -10.42 -35.20 -13.87
C SER A 90 -11.69 -35.25 -14.71
N GLN A 91 -11.77 -34.53 -15.84
CA GLN A 91 -12.91 -34.55 -16.74
C GLN A 91 -12.68 -35.43 -17.99
N PRO A 92 -12.69 -36.78 -17.89
CA PRO A 92 -12.97 -37.62 -19.03
C PRO A 92 -14.49 -37.63 -19.25
N GLN A 93 -14.99 -36.76 -20.13
CA GLN A 93 -16.28 -36.83 -20.86
C GLN A 93 -17.62 -37.15 -20.15
N GLY A 94 -17.75 -37.21 -18.81
CA GLY A 94 -19.01 -37.65 -18.18
C GLY A 94 -19.45 -36.90 -16.91
N LEU A 95 -20.00 -35.68 -17.07
CA LEU A 95 -21.14 -35.13 -16.29
C LEU A 95 -21.23 -35.42 -14.77
N ARG A 96 -20.18 -35.16 -13.97
CA ARG A 96 -20.30 -35.01 -12.51
C ARG A 96 -19.48 -33.82 -12.02
N THR A 97 -20.14 -32.85 -11.40
CA THR A 97 -19.51 -31.76 -10.65
C THR A 97 -19.16 -32.25 -9.25
N PRO A 98 -17.90 -32.16 -8.79
CA PRO A 98 -17.56 -32.45 -7.39
C PRO A 98 -18.18 -31.38 -6.48
N ASP A 99 -18.77 -31.82 -5.37
CA ASP A 99 -19.39 -30.95 -4.36
C ASP A 99 -18.29 -30.36 -3.46
N LEU A 100 -17.98 -29.08 -3.66
CA LEU A 100 -16.87 -28.34 -3.03
C LEU A 100 -17.34 -27.41 -1.91
N THR A 101 -18.64 -27.47 -1.60
CA THR A 101 -19.24 -26.73 -0.51
C THR A 101 -18.58 -26.95 0.85
N PRO A 102 -18.10 -28.15 1.27
CA PRO A 102 -17.57 -28.31 2.62
C PRO A 102 -16.19 -27.67 2.83
N THR A 103 -15.28 -27.77 1.87
CA THR A 103 -13.90 -27.24 1.98
C THR A 103 -13.90 -25.72 2.02
N LEU A 104 -14.68 -25.07 1.13
CA LEU A 104 -14.82 -23.62 1.13
C LEU A 104 -15.50 -23.10 2.41
N THR A 105 -16.49 -23.84 2.94
CA THR A 105 -17.16 -23.48 4.20
C THR A 105 -16.22 -23.61 5.40
N SER A 106 -15.38 -24.64 5.43
CA SER A 106 -14.36 -24.81 6.50
C SER A 106 -13.35 -23.66 6.49
N LEU A 107 -12.87 -23.28 5.30
CA LEU A 107 -11.94 -22.16 5.12
C LEU A 107 -12.57 -20.82 5.55
N ALA A 108 -13.81 -20.57 5.13
CA ALA A 108 -14.56 -19.38 5.53
C ALA A 108 -14.76 -19.30 7.06
N SER A 109 -15.04 -20.45 7.69
CA SER A 109 -15.24 -20.52 9.14
C SER A 109 -13.95 -20.24 9.93
N SER A 110 -12.81 -20.75 9.45
CA SER A 110 -11.49 -20.46 10.02
C SER A 110 -11.20 -18.95 10.01
N LEU A 111 -11.54 -18.26 8.92
CA LEU A 111 -11.32 -16.80 8.81
C LEU A 111 -12.22 -16.00 9.72
N SER A 112 -13.48 -16.41 9.86
CA SER A 112 -14.39 -15.76 10.80
C SER A 112 -13.83 -15.85 12.22
N SER A 113 -13.22 -16.99 12.58
CA SER A 113 -12.55 -17.17 13.87
C SER A 113 -11.33 -16.26 14.02
N VAL A 114 -10.50 -16.11 12.98
CA VAL A 114 -9.33 -15.22 12.97
C VAL A 114 -9.73 -13.75 13.07
N ALA A 115 -10.72 -13.33 12.30
CA ALA A 115 -11.23 -11.96 12.34
C ALA A 115 -11.77 -11.61 13.74
N SER A 116 -12.47 -12.56 14.38
CA SER A 116 -12.89 -12.42 15.77
C SER A 116 -11.70 -12.37 16.75
N ALA A 117 -10.68 -13.20 16.58
CA ALA A 117 -9.50 -13.19 17.45
C ALA A 117 -8.71 -11.88 17.34
N LEU A 118 -8.55 -11.35 16.12
CA LEU A 118 -7.95 -10.04 15.88
C LEU A 118 -8.82 -8.92 16.47
N ALA A 119 -10.14 -8.97 16.29
CA ALA A 119 -11.04 -7.98 16.88
C ALA A 119 -10.96 -7.97 18.42
N VAL A 120 -10.83 -9.15 19.06
CA VAL A 120 -10.64 -9.25 20.52
C VAL A 120 -9.27 -8.76 20.96
N ALA A 121 -8.19 -9.06 20.21
CA ALA A 121 -6.86 -8.58 20.53
C ALA A 121 -6.70 -7.06 20.31
N VAL A 122 -7.48 -6.50 19.37
CA VAL A 122 -7.49 -5.07 19.04
C VAL A 122 -8.48 -4.29 19.90
N ALA A 123 -9.54 -4.93 20.38
CA ALA A 123 -10.44 -4.37 21.38
C ALA A 123 -9.68 -4.26 22.71
N GLU A 124 -9.09 -3.09 22.90
CA GLU A 124 -8.59 -2.52 24.15
C GLU A 124 -9.15 -3.23 25.41
N PRO A 125 -8.31 -3.81 26.28
CA PRO A 125 -8.74 -4.28 27.61
C PRO A 125 -9.07 -3.11 28.58
N GLY A 126 -9.47 -1.95 28.07
CA GLY A 126 -9.44 -0.68 28.79
C GLY A 126 -10.79 0.00 29.05
N GLN A 127 -11.91 -0.55 28.58
CA GLN A 127 -13.24 0.04 28.82
C GLN A 127 -14.03 -0.71 29.91
N GLY A 128 -13.32 -1.12 30.97
CA GLY A 128 -13.93 -1.47 32.24
C GLY A 128 -14.21 -0.19 33.01
N GLU A 129 -15.48 0.19 33.04
CA GLU A 129 -16.05 1.22 33.90
C GLU A 129 -15.61 0.99 35.37
N ASP A 130 -15.36 2.09 36.09
CA ASP A 130 -15.15 2.18 37.54
C ASP A 130 -13.81 1.69 38.12
N SER A 131 -12.76 2.52 38.03
CA SER A 131 -11.76 2.58 39.11
C SER A 131 -10.94 3.86 39.07
N GLU A 132 -10.98 4.56 40.18
CA GLU A 132 -10.25 5.76 40.61
C GLU A 132 -8.71 5.61 40.52
N SER A 133 -8.17 5.32 39.33
CA SER A 133 -6.73 5.10 39.08
C SER A 133 -6.06 6.28 38.40
N GLU A 134 -6.67 7.47 38.47
CA GLU A 134 -6.15 8.74 37.97
C GLU A 134 -4.88 9.24 38.72
N ALA A 135 -4.31 8.42 39.61
CA ALA A 135 -3.16 8.77 40.44
C ALA A 135 -1.86 7.98 40.17
N TYR A 136 -1.84 6.98 39.28
CA TYR A 136 -0.62 6.15 39.12
C TYR A 136 0.43 6.72 38.16
N TRP A 137 0.05 7.62 37.25
CA TRP A 137 1.00 8.37 36.42
C TRP A 137 1.56 9.62 37.11
N ALA A 138 0.98 10.02 38.25
CA ALA A 138 1.42 11.14 39.09
C ALA A 138 2.49 10.75 40.13
N ARG A 139 3.14 9.58 40.00
CA ARG A 139 4.35 9.30 40.78
C ARG A 139 5.53 10.07 40.17
N PRO A 140 6.21 10.95 40.93
CA PRO A 140 7.40 11.64 40.44
C PRO A 140 8.46 10.58 40.09
N ARG A 141 8.71 10.42 38.79
CA ARG A 141 9.79 9.58 38.29
C ARG A 141 11.12 10.05 38.92
N PRO A 142 12.02 9.15 39.33
CA PRO A 142 13.38 9.54 39.70
C PRO A 142 13.95 10.34 38.53
N ARG A 143 14.46 11.54 38.82
CA ARG A 143 15.01 12.51 37.87
C ARG A 143 15.95 11.81 36.90
N ARG A 144 15.44 11.48 35.70
CA ARG A 144 16.30 11.21 34.56
C ARG A 144 17.00 12.51 34.23
N THR A 145 18.31 12.41 34.10
CA THR A 145 19.23 13.45 33.66
C THR A 145 18.64 14.28 32.50
N PRO A 146 18.78 15.61 32.52
CA PRO A 146 18.23 16.48 31.50
C PRO A 146 18.95 16.27 30.16
N GLY A 147 18.20 15.89 29.12
CA GLY A 147 18.68 15.97 27.73
C GLY A 147 18.35 14.78 26.83
N SER A 148 17.07 14.46 26.63
CA SER A 148 16.44 14.25 25.30
C SER A 148 15.18 13.40 25.44
N LEU A 149 14.01 14.03 25.37
CA LEU A 149 12.80 13.35 24.91
C LEU A 149 13.09 12.87 23.46
N PRO A 150 12.64 11.66 23.06
CA PRO A 150 12.69 11.26 21.66
C PRO A 150 11.84 12.28 20.89
N LEU A 151 12.51 13.11 20.10
CA LEU A 151 11.84 14.09 19.28
C LEU A 151 10.96 13.35 18.27
N PRO A 152 9.78 13.90 17.92
CA PRO A 152 8.98 13.36 16.83
C PRO A 152 9.85 13.21 15.58
N PRO A 153 9.56 12.23 14.72
CA PRO A 153 10.37 11.99 13.53
C PRO A 153 10.38 13.27 12.71
N ARG A 154 11.56 13.89 12.61
CA ARG A 154 11.74 15.09 11.79
C ARG A 154 11.42 14.67 10.37
N SER A 155 10.30 15.13 9.84
CA SER A 155 9.98 15.06 8.42
C SER A 155 11.20 15.62 7.71
N THR A 156 12.00 14.75 7.08
CA THR A 156 13.12 15.16 6.26
C THR A 156 12.54 15.76 4.99
N ALA A 157 11.95 16.96 5.11
CA ALA A 157 11.70 17.86 4.01
C ALA A 157 13.08 18.20 3.44
N SER A 158 13.50 17.37 2.48
CA SER A 158 14.70 17.54 1.69
C SER A 158 14.67 18.93 1.09
N ARG A 159 15.42 19.84 1.72
CA ARG A 159 15.78 21.15 1.21
C ARG A 159 16.83 20.95 0.10
N GLY A 160 16.42 20.31 -0.98
CA GLY A 160 17.19 20.09 -2.19
C GLY A 160 16.81 21.12 -3.23
N THR A 161 17.61 22.18 -3.30
CA THR A 161 17.80 23.10 -4.41
C THR A 161 17.97 22.33 -5.73
N GLY A 162 17.05 22.53 -6.68
CA GLY A 162 17.17 22.00 -8.04
C GLY A 162 15.80 21.66 -8.61
N GLY A 163 15.36 22.42 -9.62
CA GLY A 163 14.00 22.39 -10.16
C GLY A 163 13.67 21.14 -10.97
N GLN A 164 13.47 20.02 -10.29
CA GLN A 164 12.69 18.90 -10.82
C GLN A 164 11.21 19.19 -10.57
N SER A 165 10.42 19.03 -11.63
CA SER A 165 8.97 19.24 -11.61
C SER A 165 8.33 18.36 -10.55
N GLN A 166 7.42 18.94 -9.79
CA GLN A 166 6.74 18.35 -8.63
C GLN A 166 6.05 17.00 -8.95
N ALA A 167 5.77 16.72 -10.23
CA ALA A 167 5.19 15.48 -10.72
C ALA A 167 6.14 14.27 -10.61
N GLU A 168 7.44 14.44 -10.81
CA GLU A 168 8.39 13.31 -10.76
C GLU A 168 8.69 12.87 -9.31
N ARG A 169 8.62 13.81 -8.35
CA ARG A 169 8.79 13.48 -6.92
C ARG A 169 7.62 12.68 -6.34
N ALA A 170 6.42 12.79 -6.91
CA ALA A 170 5.26 12.04 -6.43
C ALA A 170 5.34 10.54 -6.75
N LEU A 171 6.02 10.17 -7.85
CA LEU A 171 6.10 8.77 -8.29
C LEU A 171 6.94 7.88 -7.36
N PHE A 172 7.94 8.43 -6.67
CA PHE A 172 8.83 7.67 -5.79
C PHE A 172 8.31 7.52 -4.34
N SER A 173 7.26 8.25 -3.96
CA SER A 173 6.64 8.17 -2.63
C SER A 173 5.49 7.15 -2.57
N MET A 174 5.06 6.61 -3.71
CA MET A 174 3.91 5.73 -3.76
C MET A 174 4.29 4.27 -3.44
N PRO A 175 3.45 3.53 -2.69
CA PRO A 175 3.58 2.07 -2.54
C PRO A 175 3.73 1.37 -3.91
N PRO A 176 4.46 0.23 -4.00
CA PRO A 176 4.79 -0.40 -5.28
C PRO A 176 3.59 -0.73 -6.19
N HIS A 177 2.43 -1.01 -5.59
CA HIS A 177 1.20 -1.27 -6.33
C HIS A 177 0.60 0.01 -6.94
N GLN A 178 0.71 1.15 -6.25
CA GLN A 178 0.25 2.45 -6.75
C GLN A 178 1.16 3.01 -7.85
N GLN A 179 2.46 2.69 -7.83
CA GLN A 179 3.40 3.04 -8.90
C GLN A 179 3.02 2.40 -10.23
N ARG A 180 2.57 1.12 -10.21
CA ARG A 180 2.12 0.43 -11.42
C ARG A 180 0.85 1.04 -12.00
N TYR A 181 -0.11 1.35 -11.13
CA TYR A 181 -1.36 1.99 -11.55
C TYR A 181 -1.12 3.38 -12.16
N THR A 182 -0.26 4.20 -11.54
CA THR A 182 0.09 5.52 -12.08
C THR A 182 0.85 5.42 -13.40
N ALA A 183 1.74 4.43 -13.57
CA ALA A 183 2.42 4.17 -14.85
C ALA A 183 1.42 3.80 -15.96
N ASP A 184 0.46 2.91 -15.68
CA ASP A 184 -0.56 2.50 -16.67
C ASP A 184 -1.47 3.66 -17.07
N VAL A 185 -1.87 4.51 -16.11
CA VAL A 185 -2.72 5.69 -16.37
C VAL A 185 -1.99 6.73 -17.21
N LEU A 186 -0.70 6.97 -16.94
CA LEU A 186 0.11 7.89 -17.75
C LEU A 186 0.33 7.35 -19.17
N GLN A 187 0.54 6.04 -19.31
CA GLN A 187 0.68 5.41 -20.63
C GLN A 187 -0.61 5.45 -21.45
N GLN A 188 -1.78 5.39 -20.81
CA GLN A 188 -3.07 5.54 -21.48
C GLN A 188 -3.33 6.98 -21.98
N GLN A 189 -2.76 8.01 -21.33
CA GLN A 189 -2.92 9.40 -21.79
C GLN A 189 -2.10 9.72 -23.04
N GLU A 190 -0.99 9.02 -23.28
CA GLU A 190 -0.20 9.19 -24.52
C GLU A 190 -0.83 8.51 -25.73
N TYR A 191 -1.77 7.57 -25.53
CA TYR A 191 -2.46 6.86 -26.60
C TYR A 191 -3.84 7.48 -26.90
N ILE A 192 -3.88 8.78 -27.19
CA ILE A 192 -5.02 9.35 -27.93
C ILE A 192 -4.67 9.24 -29.42
N PRO A 193 -5.21 8.28 -30.18
CA PRO A 193 -5.00 8.25 -31.63
C PRO A 193 -5.52 9.57 -32.18
N ARG A 194 -4.59 10.36 -32.74
CA ARG A 194 -4.90 11.60 -33.45
C ARG A 194 -5.75 11.22 -34.66
N VAL A 195 -7.07 11.20 -34.48
CA VAL A 195 -8.03 10.96 -35.54
C VAL A 195 -7.87 12.08 -36.55
N GLU A 196 -7.18 11.80 -37.65
CA GLU A 196 -7.16 12.65 -38.83
C GLU A 196 -8.59 12.72 -39.37
N ARG A 197 -9.35 13.74 -38.93
CA ARG A 197 -10.62 14.09 -39.54
C ARG A 197 -10.36 14.50 -40.98
N GLY A 198 -10.70 13.57 -41.87
CA GLY A 198 -10.85 13.78 -43.29
C GLY A 198 -11.64 15.05 -43.59
N ARG A 199 -11.03 15.84 -44.45
CA ARG A 199 -11.43 17.15 -44.95
C ARG A 199 -12.43 16.94 -46.09
N SER A 200 -13.72 17.09 -45.81
CA SER A 200 -14.74 17.29 -46.84
C SER A 200 -15.38 18.65 -46.63
N GLY A 201 -15.19 19.52 -47.62
CA GLY A 201 -15.43 20.94 -47.52
C GLY A 201 -16.89 21.36 -47.52
N THR A 202 -17.14 22.46 -46.83
CA THR A 202 -18.21 23.39 -47.15
C THR A 202 -17.67 24.80 -46.90
N GLN A 203 -17.56 25.59 -47.98
CA GLN A 203 -17.32 27.03 -47.89
C GLN A 203 -18.50 27.68 -47.17
N VAL A 204 -18.25 28.34 -46.04
CA VAL A 204 -19.07 29.46 -45.59
C VAL A 204 -18.13 30.51 -45.00
N ALA A 205 -18.33 31.74 -45.45
CA ALA A 205 -17.50 32.91 -45.24
C ALA A 205 -17.44 33.38 -43.78
N GLY A 206 -16.32 34.05 -43.46
CA GLY A 206 -16.25 35.11 -42.46
C GLY A 206 -15.90 34.65 -41.04
N GLY A 207 -14.65 34.85 -40.64
CA GLY A 207 -14.25 34.71 -39.23
C GLY A 207 -12.76 34.90 -39.02
N ALA A 208 -12.41 35.97 -38.32
CA ALA A 208 -11.07 36.48 -38.04
C ALA A 208 -9.98 35.43 -37.72
N PHE A 209 -8.79 35.63 -38.31
CA PHE A 209 -7.55 34.94 -37.98
C PHE A 209 -7.09 35.29 -36.54
N PRO A 210 -6.91 34.31 -35.64
CA PRO A 210 -6.02 34.48 -34.49
C PRO A 210 -4.58 34.20 -34.93
N GLY A 211 -3.67 35.06 -34.48
CA GLY A 211 -2.29 35.13 -34.93
C GLY A 211 -1.48 33.83 -34.79
N LEU A 212 -0.57 33.66 -35.75
CA LEU A 212 0.56 32.74 -35.67
C LEU A 212 1.36 33.01 -34.39
N ILE A 213 1.15 32.19 -33.36
CA ILE A 213 2.06 32.13 -32.23
C ILE A 213 3.32 31.44 -32.75
N GLN A 214 4.35 32.26 -33.00
CA GLN A 214 5.71 31.81 -33.28
C GLN A 214 6.18 31.00 -32.08
N GLN A 215 6.15 29.67 -32.18
CA GLN A 215 6.64 28.77 -31.14
C GLN A 215 8.13 29.03 -30.94
N GLN A 216 8.45 29.60 -29.79
CA GLN A 216 9.81 29.78 -29.33
C GLN A 216 10.39 28.39 -28.98
N PRO A 217 11.57 28.01 -29.48
CA PRO A 217 12.16 26.72 -29.16
C PRO A 217 12.40 26.62 -27.64
N PRO A 218 12.21 25.43 -27.05
CA PRO A 218 12.35 25.24 -25.62
C PRO A 218 13.77 25.59 -25.14
N PRO A 219 13.92 26.15 -23.93
CA PRO A 219 15.23 26.48 -23.38
C PRO A 219 16.07 25.21 -23.19
N PRO A 220 17.39 25.28 -23.41
CA PRO A 220 18.27 24.13 -23.19
C PRO A 220 18.30 23.74 -21.71
N PRO A 221 18.52 22.45 -21.41
CA PRO A 221 18.59 21.97 -20.03
C PRO A 221 19.76 22.60 -19.26
N PRO A 222 19.60 22.83 -17.95
CA PRO A 222 20.66 23.39 -17.12
C PRO A 222 21.88 22.45 -17.12
N GLY A 223 23.03 22.96 -17.56
CA GLY A 223 24.31 22.23 -17.62
C GLY A 223 24.83 21.91 -19.02
N ALA A 224 24.13 22.28 -20.09
CA ALA A 224 24.65 22.14 -21.45
C ALA A 224 25.81 23.12 -21.72
N PRO A 225 26.97 22.66 -22.23
CA PRO A 225 28.07 23.57 -22.61
C PRO A 225 27.67 24.44 -23.81
N PRO A 226 28.16 25.69 -23.90
CA PRO A 226 27.79 26.61 -24.97
C PRO A 226 28.23 26.07 -26.34
N ARG A 227 27.28 26.01 -27.29
CA ARG A 227 27.51 25.54 -28.66
C ARG A 227 28.36 26.57 -29.40
N ALA A 228 29.58 26.19 -29.81
CA ALA A 228 30.49 27.07 -30.54
C ALA A 228 29.86 27.54 -31.86
N ALA A 229 29.85 28.86 -32.08
CA ALA A 229 29.34 29.47 -33.31
C ALA A 229 30.19 29.07 -34.52
N PRO A 230 29.60 28.86 -35.71
CA PRO A 230 30.36 28.63 -36.92
C PRO A 230 31.17 29.89 -37.26
N ARG A 231 32.48 29.72 -37.47
CA ARG A 231 33.35 30.78 -37.98
C ARG A 231 32.98 31.11 -39.44
N PRO A 232 33.07 32.39 -39.84
CA PRO A 232 32.78 32.81 -41.21
C PRO A 232 33.75 32.20 -42.23
#